data_AF-A0A078GI54-F1
#
_entry.id   AF-A0A078GI54-F1
#
_cell.length_a   1.000
_cell.length_b   1.000
_cell.length_c   1.000
_cell.angle_alpha   90.00
_cell.angle_beta   90.00
_cell.angle_gamma   90.00
#
_symmetry.space_group_name_H-M   'P 1'
#
loop_
_entity.id
_entity.type
_entity.pdbx_description
1 polymer ?
#
loop_
_entity_poly.entity_id
_entity_poly.type
_entity_poly.pdbx_seq_one_letter_code
_entity_poly.pdbx_strand_id
1 'polypeptide(L)'
;MDQNTRDIIMREFRSGSSRVLITTDLLARGIDVQQVSLVINFDLPTQPENYLHRIGRSGRFGRKGVAINFVTKDDERMLFDIQKFYNVVVEELPSNVADLL
;
A
#
# COMPACT_ATOMS: atom_id res chain seq x y z
N MET A 1 -10.90 8.76 -16.32
CA MET A 1 -10.10 7.70 -16.95
C MET A 1 -11.05 6.60 -17.40
N ASP A 2 -11.06 6.31 -18.69
CA ASP A 2 -11.92 5.26 -19.26
C ASP A 2 -11.39 3.85 -18.93
N GLN A 3 -12.20 2.82 -19.20
CA GLN A 3 -11.83 1.45 -18.88
C GLN A 3 -10.64 0.96 -19.71
N ASN A 4 -10.56 1.34 -20.98
CA ASN A 4 -9.46 0.96 -21.88
C ASN A 4 -8.11 1.43 -21.36
N THR A 5 -8.01 2.69 -20.92
CA THR A 5 -6.76 3.21 -20.36
C THR A 5 -6.40 2.45 -19.08
N ARG A 6 -7.39 2.09 -18.24
CA ARG A 6 -7.14 1.33 -17.00
C ARG A 6 -6.56 -0.03 -17.30
N ASP A 7 -7.12 -0.72 -18.29
CA ASP A 7 -6.67 -2.05 -18.70
C ASP A 7 -5.24 -2.02 -19.25
N ILE A 8 -4.85 -0.96 -19.97
CA ILE A 8 -3.49 -0.75 -20.46
C ILE A 8 -2.51 -0.56 -19.30
N ILE A 9 -2.79 0.39 -18.38
CA ILE A 9 -1.91 0.65 -17.22
C ILE A 9 -1.75 -0.62 -16.37
N MET A 10 -2.86 -1.34 -16.14
CA MET A 10 -2.82 -2.59 -15.36
C MET A 10 -2.02 -3.68 -16.06
N ARG A 11 -2.07 -3.76 -17.39
CA ARG A 11 -1.25 -4.69 -18.17
C ARG A 11 0.23 -4.37 -18.05
N GLU A 12 0.61 -3.10 -18.20
CA GLU A 12 2.00 -2.65 -18.07
C GLU A 12 2.58 -2.86 -16.67
N PHE A 13 1.76 -2.64 -15.64
CA PHE A 13 2.18 -2.89 -14.26
C PHE A 13 2.33 -4.39 -13.97
N ARG A 14 1.40 -5.23 -14.47
CA ARG A 14 1.49 -6.70 -14.36
C ARG A 14 2.68 -7.29 -15.11
N SER A 15 3.03 -6.74 -16.27
CA SER A 15 4.21 -7.19 -17.03
C SER A 15 5.52 -6.71 -16.43
N GLY A 16 5.48 -5.75 -15.50
CA GLY A 16 6.66 -5.10 -14.94
C GLY A 16 7.30 -4.06 -15.87
N SER A 17 6.62 -3.72 -16.98
CA SER A 17 7.01 -2.60 -17.85
C SER A 17 6.95 -1.28 -17.07
N SER A 18 5.93 -1.15 -16.23
CA SER A 18 5.83 -0.10 -15.21
C SER A 18 6.17 -0.70 -13.84
N ARG A 19 7.19 -0.14 -13.17
CA ARG A 19 7.64 -0.63 -11.85
C ARG A 19 6.89 0.01 -10.68
N VAL A 20 6.29 1.17 -10.90
CA VAL A 20 5.58 1.94 -9.88
C VAL A 20 4.17 2.24 -10.40
N LEU A 21 3.18 2.01 -9.54
CA LEU A 21 1.78 2.35 -9.80
C LEU A 21 1.29 3.28 -8.70
N ILE A 22 0.88 4.50 -9.09
CA ILE A 22 0.24 5.46 -8.20
C ILE A 22 -1.27 5.37 -8.45
N THR A 23 -2.06 5.14 -7.40
CA THR A 23 -3.49 4.88 -7.59
C THR A 23 -4.31 5.14 -6.32
N THR A 24 -5.64 5.21 -6.47
CA THR A 24 -6.60 5.33 -5.37
C THR A 24 -7.24 3.97 -5.04
N ASP A 25 -7.94 3.88 -3.91
CA ASP A 25 -8.61 2.64 -3.47
C ASP A 25 -9.53 2.01 -4.52
N LEU A 26 -10.18 2.85 -5.34
CA LEU A 26 -11.11 2.40 -6.37
C LEU A 26 -10.42 1.52 -7.43
N LEU A 27 -9.20 1.89 -7.80
CA LEU A 27 -8.43 1.22 -8.84
C LEU A 27 -7.50 0.14 -8.27
N ALA A 28 -7.16 0.23 -6.97
CA ALA A 28 -6.36 -0.77 -6.27
C ALA A 28 -7.11 -2.08 -5.96
N ARG A 29 -8.45 -2.04 -5.92
CA ARG A 29 -9.27 -3.25 -5.68
C ARG A 29 -9.11 -4.24 -6.83
N GLY A 30 -8.85 -5.50 -6.49
CA GLY A 30 -8.63 -6.55 -7.48
C GLY A 30 -7.26 -6.50 -8.18
N ILE A 31 -6.35 -5.61 -7.78
CA ILE A 31 -4.95 -5.72 -8.21
C ILE A 31 -4.35 -6.97 -7.55
N ASP A 32 -4.10 -7.99 -8.36
CA ASP A 32 -3.32 -9.17 -8.04
C ASP A 32 -2.02 -9.13 -8.83
N VAL A 33 -0.99 -8.57 -8.20
CA VAL A 33 0.38 -8.55 -8.74
C VAL A 33 1.27 -9.12 -7.65
N GLN A 34 1.62 -10.40 -7.79
CA GLN A 34 2.41 -11.12 -6.79
C GLN A 34 3.82 -10.54 -6.57
N GLN A 35 4.29 -9.69 -7.47
CA GLN A 35 5.62 -9.08 -7.44
C GLN A 35 5.68 -7.79 -6.60
N VAL A 36 4.54 -7.31 -6.06
CA VAL A 36 4.54 -6.12 -5.21
C VAL A 36 5.18 -6.45 -3.87
N SER A 37 6.36 -5.89 -3.62
CA SER A 37 7.07 -5.99 -2.34
C SER A 37 6.83 -4.79 -1.42
N LEU A 38 6.47 -3.63 -1.99
CA LEU A 38 6.34 -2.36 -1.28
C LEU A 38 5.01 -1.69 -1.59
N VAL A 39 4.32 -1.23 -0.54
CA VAL A 39 3.17 -0.33 -0.61
C VAL A 39 3.50 0.95 0.13
N ILE A 40 3.19 2.10 -0.47
CA ILE A 40 3.31 3.40 0.17
C ILE A 40 1.93 4.02 0.27
N ASN A 41 1.46 4.25 1.50
CA ASN A 41 0.30 5.09 1.76
C ASN A 41 0.77 6.54 1.77
N PHE A 42 0.55 7.24 0.66
CA PHE A 42 0.83 8.67 0.57
C PHE A 42 -0.09 9.47 1.49
N ASP A 43 -1.38 9.10 1.51
CA ASP A 43 -2.36 9.57 2.48
C ASP A 43 -2.87 8.37 3.27
N LEU A 44 -3.03 8.50 4.60
CA LEU A 44 -3.63 7.44 5.41
C LEU A 44 -5.12 7.24 5.06
N PRO A 45 -5.62 6.00 5.05
CA PRO A 45 -7.03 5.74 4.80
C PRO A 45 -7.87 6.16 6.01
N THR A 46 -8.97 6.86 5.74
CA THR A 46 -9.90 7.36 6.77
C THR A 46 -10.62 6.25 7.56
N GLN A 47 -10.65 5.03 7.02
CA GLN A 47 -11.25 3.85 7.65
C GLN A 47 -10.18 2.77 7.86
N PRO A 48 -10.04 2.21 9.06
CA PRO A 48 -9.07 1.15 9.33
C PRO A 48 -9.17 -0.04 8.37
N GLU A 49 -10.38 -0.44 7.98
CA GLU A 49 -10.60 -1.58 7.07
C GLU A 49 -9.89 -1.40 5.73
N ASN A 50 -9.86 -0.17 5.21
CA ASN A 50 -9.19 0.14 3.96
C ASN A 50 -7.66 0.02 4.09
N TYR A 51 -7.10 0.22 5.29
CA TYR A 51 -5.67 0.05 5.54
C TYR A 51 -5.20 -1.36 5.20
N LEU A 52 -5.88 -2.38 5.73
CA LEU A 52 -5.52 -3.77 5.47
C LEU A 52 -5.64 -4.12 3.98
N HIS A 53 -6.65 -3.59 3.28
CA HIS A 53 -6.82 -3.80 1.86
C HIS A 53 -5.73 -3.18 0.98
N ARG A 54 -5.16 -2.04 1.41
CA ARG A 54 -4.04 -1.36 0.76
C ARG A 54 -2.74 -2.12 1.01
N ILE A 55 -2.36 -2.37 2.26
CA ILE A 55 -1.07 -3.00 2.57
C ILE A 55 -1.01 -4.46 2.09
N GLY A 56 -2.16 -5.14 2.03
CA GLY A 56 -2.31 -6.50 1.48
C GLY A 56 -2.11 -6.62 -0.03
N ARG A 57 -1.73 -5.54 -0.73
CA ARG A 57 -1.17 -5.63 -2.08
C ARG A 57 0.25 -6.20 -2.07
N SER A 58 1.00 -5.97 -0.98
CA SER A 58 2.30 -6.59 -0.74
C SER A 58 2.18 -7.90 0.05
N GLY A 59 3.29 -8.64 0.19
CA GLY A 59 3.38 -9.77 1.11
C GLY A 59 2.49 -10.97 0.78
N ARG A 60 2.12 -11.15 -0.50
CA ARG A 60 1.23 -12.23 -0.92
C ARG A 60 1.89 -13.61 -0.82
N PHE A 61 1.10 -14.63 -0.52
CA PHE A 61 1.53 -16.03 -0.42
C PHE A 61 2.71 -16.24 0.56
N GLY A 62 2.69 -15.54 1.69
CA GLY A 62 3.73 -15.65 2.73
C GLY A 62 5.05 -15.00 2.36
N ARG A 63 5.13 -14.27 1.24
CA ARG A 63 6.30 -13.43 0.92
C ARG A 63 6.36 -12.28 1.91
N LYS A 64 7.57 -11.78 2.16
CA LYS A 64 7.76 -10.54 2.89
C LYS A 64 7.23 -9.37 2.05
N GLY A 65 6.64 -8.39 2.71
CA GLY A 65 6.18 -7.14 2.12
C GLY A 65 6.34 -6.02 3.14
N VAL A 66 6.53 -4.81 2.63
CA VAL A 66 6.68 -3.60 3.45
C VAL A 66 5.56 -2.62 3.11
N ALA A 67 5.02 -2.00 4.13
CA ALA A 67 4.11 -0.87 4.01
C ALA A 67 4.72 0.35 4.71
N ILE A 68 4.84 1.45 3.98
CA ILE A 68 5.31 2.74 4.51
C ILE A 68 4.13 3.71 4.48
N ASN A 69 3.96 4.47 5.56
CA ASN A 69 2.90 5.47 5.66
C ASN A 69 3.55 6.84 5.77
N PHE A 70 3.11 7.79 4.95
CA PHE A 70 3.37 9.19 5.20
C PHE A 70 2.28 9.70 6.15
N VAL A 71 2.71 10.34 7.22
CA VAL A 71 1.86 10.72 8.35
C VAL A 71 2.18 12.16 8.69
N THR A 72 1.18 13.01 8.62
CA THR A 72 1.26 14.38 9.13
C THR A 72 0.77 14.42 10.58
N LYS A 73 0.92 15.57 11.25
CA LYS A 73 0.41 15.75 12.62
C LYS A 73 -1.11 15.51 12.72
N ASP A 74 -1.85 15.88 11.68
CA ASP A 74 -3.31 15.73 11.65
C ASP A 74 -3.74 14.25 11.49
N ASP A 75 -2.82 13.39 11.03
CA ASP A 75 -3.07 11.96 10.82
C ASP A 75 -2.79 11.10 12.07
N GLU A 76 -2.19 11.65 13.13
CA GLU A 76 -1.78 10.88 14.32
C GLU A 76 -2.94 10.09 14.94
N ARG A 77 -4.12 10.70 15.00
CA ARG A 77 -5.33 10.03 15.50
C ARG A 77 -5.77 8.88 14.59
N MET A 78 -5.68 9.06 13.29
CA MET A 78 -6.06 8.05 12.31
C MET A 78 -5.10 6.85 12.37
N LEU A 79 -3.80 7.12 12.49
CA LEU A 79 -2.78 6.07 12.69
C LEU A 79 -3.01 5.32 14.01
N PHE A 80 -3.33 6.04 15.10
CA PHE A 80 -3.67 5.42 16.38
C PHE A 80 -4.88 4.50 16.27
N ASP A 81 -5.94 4.94 15.60
CA ASP A 81 -7.16 4.14 15.40
C ASP A 81 -6.87 2.88 14.59
N ILE A 82 -6.03 2.96 13.54
CA ILE A 82 -5.59 1.79 12.76
C ILE A 82 -4.82 0.80 13.62
N GLN A 83 -3.82 1.27 14.38
CA GLN A 83 -2.99 0.44 15.26
C GLN A 83 -3.84 -0.27 16.32
N LYS A 84 -4.77 0.47 16.94
CA LYS A 84 -5.69 -0.07 17.93
C LYS A 84 -6.65 -1.09 17.34
N PHE A 85 -7.21 -0.81 16.16
CA PHE A 85 -8.17 -1.70 15.50
C PHE A 85 -7.57 -3.06 15.15
N TYR A 86 -6.33 -3.07 14.64
CA TYR A 86 -5.63 -4.30 14.27
C TYR A 86 -4.73 -4.89 15.36
N ASN A 87 -4.61 -4.21 16.51
CA ASN A 87 -3.70 -4.57 17.58
C ASN A 87 -2.25 -4.75 17.07
N VAL A 88 -1.77 -3.74 16.34
CA VAL A 88 -0.42 -3.70 15.76
C VAL A 88 0.30 -2.42 16.16
N VAL A 89 1.63 -2.43 16.11
CA VAL A 89 2.46 -1.23 16.22
C VAL A 89 3.05 -0.94 14.85
N VAL A 90 2.87 0.29 14.38
CA VAL A 90 3.52 0.83 13.19
C VAL A 90 4.71 1.63 13.67
N GLU A 91 5.91 1.06 13.51
CA GLU A 91 7.16 1.68 13.95
C GLU A 91 7.56 2.84 13.04
N GLU A 92 8.30 3.80 13.60
CA GLU A 92 8.93 4.86 12.82
C GLU A 92 9.93 4.24 11.84
N LEU A 93 9.95 4.75 10.60
CA LEU A 93 10.85 4.23 9.58
C LEU A 93 12.31 4.48 10.01
N PRO A 94 13.16 3.45 10.09
CA PRO A 94 14.56 3.62 10.44
C PRO A 94 15.31 4.45 9.38
N SER A 95 16.37 5.13 9.80
CA SER A 95 17.23 5.90 8.90
C SER A 95 17.91 5.04 7.83
N ASN A 96 18.17 3.77 8.13
CA ASN A 96 18.61 2.78 7.17
C ASN A 96 17.44 1.88 6.73
N VAL A 97 17.07 1.99 5.47
CA VAL A 97 15.97 1.21 4.86
C VAL A 97 16.46 0.00 4.06
N ALA A 98 17.78 -0.20 3.94
CA ALA A 98 18.35 -1.26 3.09
C ALA A 98 17.93 -2.67 3.54
N ASP A 99 17.72 -2.87 4.85
CA ASP A 99 17.34 -4.18 5.41
C ASP A 99 15.82 -4.47 5.28
N LEU A 100 15.03 -3.49 4.83
CA LEU A 100 13.57 -3.62 4.67
C LEU A 100 13.16 -4.07 3.25
N LEU A 101 13.99 -3.84 2.23
CA LEU A 101 13.69 -4.07 0.82
C LEU A 101 14.41 -5.30 0.26
#